data_AF-A0A1S6HH04-F1
#
_entry.id   AF-A0A1S6HH04-F1
#
_cell.length_a   1.000
_cell.length_b   1.000
_cell.length_c   1.000
_cell.angle_alpha   90.00
_cell.angle_beta   90.00
_cell.angle_gamma   90.00
#
_symmetry.space_group_name_H-M   'P 1'
#
loop_
_entity.id
_entity.type
_entity.pdbx_description
1 polymer ?
#
loop_
_entity_poly.entity_id
_entity_poly.type
_entity_poly.pdbx_seq_one_letter_code
_entity_poly.pdbx_strand_id
1 'polypeptide(L)'
;MTQKIEFSFLKIITGSEISSRRLPIMKAKSNTSGPIIWLTACSHGDEVGTIVIIQELFKRLKKSPLLKGTIYAFPLMNPIGFETSSRDITLSEEDLNRSFPGDEDGSFAERIAFKIFST
;
A
#
# COMPACT_ATOMS: atom_id res chain seq x y z
N MET A 1 2.89 14.65 -23.34
CA MET A 1 3.68 14.12 -22.21
C MET A 1 3.11 12.76 -21.84
N THR A 2 3.81 11.67 -22.15
CA THR A 2 3.33 10.30 -21.90
C THR A 2 3.77 9.85 -20.50
N GLN A 3 2.88 9.95 -19.51
CA GLN A 3 3.05 9.33 -18.20
C GLN A 3 2.62 7.86 -18.26
N LYS A 4 3.29 6.99 -17.51
CA LYS A 4 2.86 5.59 -17.33
C LYS A 4 2.21 5.42 -15.95
N ILE A 5 1.00 4.87 -15.93
CA ILE A 5 0.32 4.44 -14.70
C ILE A 5 0.29 2.91 -14.67
N GLU A 6 0.78 2.34 -13.57
CA GLU A 6 0.92 0.89 -13.37
C GLU A 6 0.20 0.48 -12.08
N PHE A 7 -0.46 -0.67 -12.14
CA PHE A 7 -1.06 -1.34 -11.00
C PHE A 7 -0.38 -2.68 -10.81
N SER A 8 0.07 -2.96 -9.60
CA SER A 8 0.74 -4.20 -9.25
C SER A 8 0.34 -4.63 -7.84
N PHE A 9 0.86 -5.76 -7.40
CA PHE A 9 0.50 -6.34 -6.11
C PHE A 9 1.75 -6.83 -5.39
N LEU A 10 1.90 -6.44 -4.13
CA LEU A 10 2.93 -6.97 -3.22
C LEU A 10 2.37 -8.15 -2.45
N LYS A 11 3.03 -9.32 -2.55
CA LYS A 11 2.59 -10.51 -1.83
C LYS A 11 3.01 -10.45 -0.36
N ILE A 12 2.03 -10.44 0.55
CA ILE A 12 2.30 -10.37 2.00
C ILE A 12 2.32 -11.75 2.66
N ILE A 13 1.35 -12.63 2.38
CA ILE A 13 1.26 -13.98 2.97
C ILE A 13 0.79 -14.99 1.93
N THR A 14 1.26 -16.23 2.07
CA THR A 14 0.63 -17.43 1.49
C THR A 14 -0.02 -18.20 2.63
N GLY A 15 -1.35 -18.29 2.67
CA GLY A 15 -2.07 -19.13 3.63
C GLY A 15 -2.07 -20.61 3.20
N SER A 16 -2.70 -21.47 4.00
CA SER A 16 -2.99 -22.85 3.56
C SER A 16 -3.95 -22.82 2.37
N GLU A 17 -3.90 -23.86 1.53
CA GLU A 17 -4.71 -23.97 0.30
C GLU A 17 -4.42 -22.89 -0.77
N ILE A 18 -3.15 -22.47 -0.92
CA ILE A 18 -2.68 -21.59 -2.03
C ILE A 18 -3.24 -20.15 -1.95
N SER A 19 -4.01 -19.82 -0.93
CA SER A 19 -4.55 -18.47 -0.74
C SER A 19 -3.41 -17.45 -0.60
N SER A 20 -3.38 -16.43 -1.46
CA SER A 20 -2.36 -15.36 -1.39
C SER A 20 -2.99 -14.04 -1.01
N ARG A 21 -2.54 -13.46 0.09
CA ARG A 21 -2.90 -12.11 0.49
C ARG A 21 -1.89 -11.15 -0.13
N ARG A 22 -2.39 -10.08 -0.75
CA ARG A 22 -1.58 -9.12 -1.50
C ARG A 22 -2.01 -7.70 -1.19
N LEU A 23 -1.06 -6.78 -1.17
CA LEU A 23 -1.31 -5.34 -1.08
C LEU A 23 -1.33 -4.74 -2.48
N PRO A 24 -2.33 -3.93 -2.83
CA PRO A 24 -2.31 -3.18 -4.08
C PRO A 24 -1.19 -2.13 -4.05
N ILE A 25 -0.45 -2.02 -5.16
CA ILE A 25 0.49 -0.92 -5.40
C ILE A 25 0.04 -0.18 -6.65
N MET A 26 -0.06 1.14 -6.53
CA MET A 26 -0.33 2.05 -7.65
C MET A 26 0.92 2.89 -7.90
N LYS A 27 1.29 3.06 -9.16
CA LYS A 27 2.46 3.86 -9.55
C LYS A 27 2.14 4.78 -10.71
N ALA A 28 2.55 6.03 -10.61
CA ALA A 28 2.49 7.03 -11.68
C ALA A 28 3.89 7.59 -11.90
N LYS A 29 4.48 7.36 -13.08
CA LYS A 29 5.84 7.78 -13.42
C LYS A 29 5.87 8.74 -14.58
N SER A 30 6.49 9.91 -14.40
CA SER A 30 6.82 10.83 -15.48
C SER A 30 8.06 10.35 -16.25
N ASN A 31 8.19 10.77 -17.51
CA ASN A 31 9.41 10.56 -18.30
C ASN A 31 10.55 11.48 -17.84
N THR A 32 10.23 12.56 -17.12
CA THR A 32 11.23 13.48 -16.59
C THR A 32 11.62 13.05 -15.17
N SER A 33 12.91 12.82 -14.94
CA SER A 33 13.46 12.49 -13.62
C SER A 33 13.11 13.56 -12.58
N GLY A 34 12.87 13.12 -11.34
CA GLY A 34 12.44 14.00 -10.26
C GLY A 34 12.24 13.22 -8.95
N PRO A 35 11.61 13.84 -7.94
CA PRO A 35 11.43 13.21 -6.63
C PRO A 35 10.56 11.96 -6.71
N ILE A 36 10.73 11.09 -5.72
CA ILE A 36 9.86 9.94 -5.47
C ILE A 36 9.01 10.26 -4.25
N ILE A 37 7.69 10.11 -4.39
CA ILE A 37 6.73 10.31 -3.31
C ILE A 37 6.00 8.99 -3.06
N TRP A 38 5.93 8.59 -1.79
CA TRP A 38 5.12 7.47 -1.33
C TRP A 38 3.85 7.97 -0.67
N LEU A 39 2.70 7.44 -1.09
CA LEU A 39 1.40 7.71 -0.48
C LEU A 39 0.88 6.42 0.17
N THR A 40 0.59 6.49 1.46
CA THR A 40 0.11 5.35 2.23
C THR A 40 -1.28 5.63 2.77
N ALA A 41 -2.12 4.60 2.83
CA ALA A 41 -3.48 4.70 3.34
C ALA A 41 -3.92 3.39 3.99
N CYS A 42 -4.90 3.51 4.88
CA CYS A 42 -5.53 2.39 5.58
C CYS A 42 -4.48 1.46 6.22
N SER A 43 -3.56 2.05 6.99
CA SER A 43 -2.69 1.33 7.93
C SER A 43 -3.51 0.79 9.10
N HIS A 44 -4.53 1.54 9.51
CA HIS A 44 -5.65 1.01 10.29
C HIS A 44 -6.79 0.63 9.33
N GLY A 45 -7.36 -0.55 9.52
CA GLY A 45 -8.32 -1.12 8.56
C GLY A 45 -9.67 -0.41 8.50
N ASP A 46 -10.04 0.31 9.56
CA ASP A 46 -11.26 1.09 9.69
C ASP A 46 -11.16 2.52 9.10
N GLU A 47 -9.97 2.96 8.69
CA GLU A 47 -9.72 4.31 8.12
C GLU A 47 -9.90 4.37 6.58
N VAL A 48 -11.05 3.89 6.10
CA VAL A 48 -11.30 3.64 4.67
C VAL A 48 -11.34 4.88 3.77
N GLY A 49 -11.55 6.07 4.35
CA GLY A 49 -11.69 7.32 3.58
C GLY A 49 -10.44 7.68 2.77
N THR A 50 -9.25 7.38 3.31
CA THR A 50 -7.97 7.70 2.67
C THR A 50 -7.70 6.86 1.42
N ILE A 51 -8.27 5.65 1.34
CA ILE A 51 -8.22 4.77 0.16
C ILE A 51 -8.82 5.51 -1.05
N VAL A 52 -9.99 6.12 -0.86
CA VAL A 52 -10.74 6.82 -1.92
C VAL A 52 -9.95 8.03 -2.43
N ILE A 53 -9.29 8.75 -1.53
CA ILE A 53 -8.47 9.93 -1.88
C ILE A 53 -7.33 9.50 -2.81
N ILE A 54 -6.59 8.43 -2.49
CA ILE A 54 -5.51 7.93 -3.35
C ILE A 54 -6.06 7.46 -4.70
N GLN A 55 -7.17 6.73 -4.72
CA GLN A 55 -7.80 6.29 -5.97
C GLN A 55 -8.22 7.46 -6.86
N GLU A 56 -8.82 8.51 -6.28
CA GLU A 56 -9.23 9.71 -7.01
C GLU A 56 -8.03 10.51 -7.51
N LEU A 57 -6.97 10.63 -6.73
CA LEU A 57 -5.72 11.23 -7.16
C LEU A 57 -5.19 10.55 -8.44
N PHE A 58 -5.14 9.22 -8.47
CA PHE A 58 -4.67 8.48 -9.66
C PHE A 58 -5.60 8.63 -10.87
N LYS A 59 -6.92 8.76 -10.66
CA LYS A 59 -7.85 9.11 -11.75
C LYS A 59 -7.55 10.51 -12.30
N ARG A 60 -7.22 11.48 -11.44
CA ARG A 60 -6.81 12.82 -11.87
C ARG A 60 -5.48 12.81 -12.60
N LEU A 61 -4.50 12.03 -12.15
CA LEU A 61 -3.19 11.90 -12.81
C LEU A 61 -3.30 11.37 -14.25
N LYS A 62 -4.29 10.51 -14.56
CA LYS A 62 -4.60 10.10 -15.94
C LYS A 62 -4.93 11.29 -16.87
N LYS A 63 -5.59 12.32 -16.34
CA LYS A 63 -6.02 13.51 -17.09
C LYS A 63 -4.99 14.63 -17.04
N SER A 64 -4.26 14.73 -15.92
CA SER A 64 -3.23 15.74 -15.66
C SER A 64 -1.95 15.05 -15.20
N PRO A 65 -1.07 14.66 -16.15
CA PRO A 65 0.15 13.94 -15.84
C PRO A 65 1.14 14.71 -14.96
N LEU A 66 2.00 13.97 -14.24
CA LEU A 66 3.08 14.55 -13.45
C LEU A 66 4.07 15.34 -14.32
N LEU A 67 4.49 16.51 -13.83
CA LEU A 67 5.54 17.31 -14.47
C LEU A 67 6.90 16.60 -14.44
N LYS A 68 7.27 16.02 -13.30
CA LYS A 68 8.50 15.23 -13.11
C LYS A 68 8.38 14.28 -11.92
N GLY A 69 9.22 13.24 -11.89
CA GLY A 69 9.30 12.30 -10.77
C GLY A 69 8.31 11.15 -10.84
N THR A 70 8.13 10.48 -9.69
CA THR A 70 7.31 9.28 -9.55
C THR A 70 6.48 9.33 -8.28
N ILE A 71 5.22 8.92 -8.36
CA ILE A 71 4.38 8.63 -7.19
C ILE A 71 4.19 7.13 -7.11
N TYR A 72 4.46 6.57 -5.94
CA TYR A 72 4.04 5.25 -5.54
C TYR A 72 2.94 5.37 -4.49
N ALA A 73 2.03 4.41 -4.44
CA ALA A 73 1.01 4.38 -3.42
C ALA A 73 0.63 2.97 -3.00
N PHE A 74 0.49 2.79 -1.69
CA PHE A 74 -0.24 1.70 -1.06
C PHE A 74 -1.60 2.24 -0.61
N PRO A 75 -2.66 2.14 -1.44
CA PRO A 75 -3.98 2.62 -1.07
C PRO A 75 -4.61 1.81 0.07
N LEU A 76 -4.11 0.60 0.35
CA LEU A 76 -4.57 -0.28 1.42
C LEU A 76 -3.38 -1.05 1.97
N MET A 77 -2.97 -0.75 3.21
CA MET A 77 -1.83 -1.41 3.86
C MET A 77 -2.27 -2.54 4.80
N ASN A 78 -3.43 -2.41 5.45
CA ASN A 78 -4.00 -3.43 6.33
C ASN A 78 -5.28 -4.04 5.72
N PRO A 79 -5.17 -4.97 4.74
CA PRO A 79 -6.33 -5.60 4.12
C PRO A 79 -7.13 -6.47 5.10
N ILE A 80 -6.50 -7.04 6.13
CA ILE A 80 -7.15 -7.92 7.10
C ILE A 80 -8.05 -7.10 8.05
N GLY A 81 -7.52 -5.99 8.58
CA GLY A 81 -8.30 -5.03 9.35
C GLY A 81 -9.42 -4.43 8.51
N PHE A 82 -9.14 -4.09 7.23
CA PHE A 82 -10.16 -3.57 6.31
C PHE A 82 -11.33 -4.54 6.09
N GLU A 83 -11.04 -5.81 5.79
CA GLU A 83 -12.07 -6.86 5.60
C GLU A 83 -12.92 -7.07 6.87
N THR A 84 -12.37 -6.76 8.04
CA THR A 84 -13.02 -6.94 9.34
C THR A 84 -13.51 -5.64 9.97
N SER A 85 -13.38 -4.50 9.28
CA SER A 85 -13.69 -3.16 9.80
C SER A 85 -13.02 -2.87 11.17
N SER A 86 -11.77 -3.30 11.32
CA SER A 86 -10.98 -3.17 12.55
C SER A 86 -9.75 -2.30 12.33
N ARG A 87 -9.34 -1.59 13.38
CA ARG A 87 -8.09 -0.84 13.43
C ARG A 87 -6.88 -1.76 13.18
N ASP A 88 -6.81 -2.85 13.93
CA ASP A 88 -5.65 -3.72 14.02
C ASP A 88 -5.69 -4.83 12.97
N ILE A 89 -4.60 -5.60 12.86
CA ILE A 89 -4.59 -6.84 12.09
C ILE A 89 -5.30 -7.90 12.92
N THR A 90 -6.59 -8.14 12.64
CA THR A 90 -7.47 -9.00 13.45
C THR A 90 -6.94 -10.43 13.68
N LEU A 91 -6.09 -10.95 12.81
CA LEU A 91 -5.49 -12.28 13.00
C LEU A 91 -4.41 -12.31 14.10
N SER A 92 -3.69 -11.22 14.30
CA SER A 92 -2.60 -11.13 15.29
C SER A 92 -2.86 -10.12 16.42
N GLU A 93 -3.95 -9.34 16.32
CA GLU A 93 -4.32 -8.27 17.27
C GLU A 93 -3.27 -7.13 17.34
N GLU A 94 -2.49 -6.96 16.29
CA GLU A 94 -1.38 -5.99 16.25
C GLU A 94 -1.72 -4.73 15.45
N ASP A 95 -1.33 -3.56 15.97
CA ASP A 95 -1.38 -2.28 15.24
C ASP A 95 -0.22 -2.21 14.23
N LEU A 96 -0.51 -2.37 12.94
CA LEU A 96 0.48 -2.30 11.85
C LEU A 96 1.32 -1.01 11.90
N ASN A 97 0.74 0.11 12.32
CA ASN A 97 1.42 1.41 12.40
C ASN A 97 2.35 1.52 13.62
N ARG A 98 2.47 0.47 14.45
CA ARG A 98 3.50 0.32 15.49
C ARG A 98 4.57 -0.69 15.14
N SER A 99 4.39 -1.42 14.04
CA SER A 99 5.30 -2.48 13.61
C SER A 99 6.34 -2.03 12.61
N PHE A 100 6.35 -0.76 12.18
CA PHE A 100 7.39 -0.23 11.27
C PHE A 100 8.71 0.06 12.01
N PRO A 101 9.88 -0.18 11.39
CA PRO A 101 10.10 -0.62 10.00
C PRO A 101 9.83 -2.12 9.74
N GLY A 102 9.59 -2.90 10.80
CA GLY A 102 9.31 -4.32 10.75
C GLY A 102 10.56 -5.19 10.83
N ASP A 103 10.34 -6.48 10.95
CA ASP A 103 11.35 -7.53 10.99
C ASP A 103 10.86 -8.70 10.11
N GLU A 104 11.74 -9.26 9.28
CA GLU A 104 11.44 -10.38 8.39
C GLU A 104 11.10 -11.67 9.15
N ASP A 105 11.68 -11.82 10.34
CA ASP A 105 11.50 -12.96 11.25
C ASP A 105 10.63 -12.59 12.47
N GLY A 106 10.10 -11.38 12.52
CA GLY A 106 9.28 -10.87 13.61
C GLY A 106 7.84 -11.38 13.61
N SER A 107 7.00 -10.64 14.34
CA SER A 107 5.56 -10.89 14.40
C SER A 107 4.87 -10.81 13.03
N PHE A 108 3.61 -11.18 12.98
CA PHE A 108 2.86 -11.13 11.72
C PHE A 108 2.76 -9.70 11.17
N ALA A 109 2.50 -8.72 12.04
CA ALA A 109 2.48 -7.32 11.65
C ALA A 109 3.87 -6.80 11.28
N GLU A 110 4.93 -7.17 12.02
CA GLU A 110 6.31 -6.80 11.71
C GLU A 110 6.74 -7.33 10.34
N ARG A 111 6.36 -8.55 9.97
CA ARG A 111 6.65 -9.14 8.65
C ARG A 111 5.94 -8.44 7.51
N ILE A 112 4.71 -7.97 7.73
CA ILE A 112 3.99 -7.14 6.75
C ILE A 112 4.68 -5.77 6.64
N ALA A 113 4.98 -5.12 7.77
CA ALA A 113 5.66 -3.84 7.82
C ALA A 113 7.02 -3.89 7.10
N PHE A 114 7.82 -4.94 7.35
CA PHE A 114 9.11 -5.17 6.72
C PHE A 114 8.99 -5.24 5.19
N LYS A 115 8.01 -5.97 4.67
CA LYS A 115 7.76 -6.07 3.22
C LYS A 115 7.37 -4.74 2.60
N ILE A 116 6.53 -3.97 3.28
CA ILE A 116 6.14 -2.62 2.83
C ILE A 116 7.36 -1.70 2.83
N PHE A 117 8.13 -1.69 3.91
CA PHE A 117 9.27 -0.78 4.11
C PHE A 117 10.44 -1.09 3.16
N SER A 118 10.56 -2.34 2.72
CA SER A 118 11.61 -2.81 1.80
C SER A 118 11.22 -2.76 0.31
N THR A 119 10.05 -2.21 -0.04
CA THR A 119 9.58 -2.04 -1.43
C THR A 119 10.10 -0.75 -2.05
#